data_AF-A0A0G1P935-F1
#
_entry.id   AF-A0A0G1P935-F1
#
_cell.length_a   1.000
_cell.length_b   1.000
_cell.length_c   1.000
_cell.angle_alpha   90.00
_cell.angle_beta   90.00
_cell.angle_gamma   90.00
#
_symmetry.space_group_name_H-M   'P 1'
#
loop_
_entity.id
_entity.type
_entity.pdbx_description
1 polymer ?
#
loop_
_entity_poly.entity_id
_entity_poly.type
_entity_poly.pdbx_seq_one_letter_code
_entity_poly.pdbx_strand_id
1 'polypeptide(L)' 'MVRKVSSNYDFFVKTSTSKYKGEWLAIADKKIIAHGKKADEVYKAASKKTKSKNISLAKAPNAQMLVLSFRL' A
#
# COMPACT_ATOMS: atom_id res chain seq x y z
N MET A 1 -2.88 -12.97 21.49
CA MET A 1 -3.70 -12.28 20.47
C MET A 1 -2.94 -12.23 19.16
N VAL A 2 -3.38 -12.95 18.13
CA VAL A 2 -2.80 -12.80 16.78
C VAL A 2 -3.36 -11.50 16.20
N ARG A 3 -2.51 -10.50 15.97
CA ARG A 3 -2.93 -9.28 15.26
C ARG A 3 -3.38 -9.71 13.86
N LYS A 4 -4.68 -9.61 13.57
CA LYS A 4 -5.20 -9.82 12.22
C LYS A 4 -4.53 -8.79 11.32
N VAL A 5 -3.60 -9.24 10.50
CA VAL A 5 -2.92 -8.40 9.51
C VAL A 5 -4.00 -7.68 8.70
N SER A 6 -3.85 -6.36 8.55
CA SER A 6 -4.89 -5.60 7.86
C SER A 6 -5.00 -6.12 6.43
N SER A 7 -6.23 -6.29 5.95
CA SER A 7 -6.50 -6.79 4.60
C SER A 7 -5.76 -6.01 3.50
N ASN A 8 -5.39 -4.75 3.76
CA ASN A 8 -4.67 -3.90 2.82
C ASN A 8 -3.16 -4.17 2.83
N TYR A 9 -2.57 -4.53 3.97
CA TYR A 9 -1.16 -4.93 4.04
C TYR A 9 -0.93 -6.23 3.29
N ASP A 10 -1.77 -7.24 3.52
CA ASP A 10 -1.69 -8.52 2.80
C ASP A 10 -1.84 -8.32 1.29
N PHE A 11 -2.73 -7.43 0.88
CA PHE A 11 -2.89 -7.04 -0.52
C PHE A 11 -1.61 -6.39 -1.07
N PHE A 12 -1.03 -5.43 -0.34
CA PHE A 12 0.20 -4.75 -0.77
C PHE A 12 1.36 -5.74 -0.98
N VAL A 13 1.61 -6.63 0.00
CA VAL A 13 2.72 -7.59 -0.07
C VAL A 13 2.57 -8.58 -1.23
N LYS A 14 1.34 -8.93 -1.60
CA LYS A 14 1.04 -9.89 -2.69
C LYS A 14 0.90 -9.22 -4.07
N THR A 15 0.77 -7.91 -4.13
CA THR A 15 0.52 -7.18 -5.39
C THR A 15 1.83 -6.69 -6.00
N SER A 16 2.04 -6.93 -7.30
CA SER A 16 3.17 -6.32 -8.00
C SER A 16 3.00 -4.80 -8.08
N THR A 17 3.99 -4.08 -7.55
CA THR A 17 4.04 -2.61 -7.54
C THR A 17 5.08 -2.04 -8.50
N SER A 18 5.60 -2.86 -9.42
CA SER A 18 6.70 -2.51 -10.33
C SER A 18 6.42 -1.29 -11.22
N LYS A 19 5.16 -0.98 -11.50
CA LYS A 19 4.74 0.21 -12.27
C LYS A 19 4.65 1.51 -11.46
N TYR A 20 4.85 1.44 -10.14
CA TYR A 20 4.72 2.57 -9.22
C TYR A 20 6.02 2.86 -8.47
N LYS A 21 7.18 2.55 -9.06
CA LYS A 21 8.49 2.65 -8.38
C LYS A 21 8.66 3.99 -7.69
N GLY A 22 8.91 3.96 -6.39
CA GLY A 22 9.12 5.16 -5.60
C GLY A 22 7.88 6.03 -5.42
N GLU A 23 6.68 5.53 -5.69
CA GLU A 23 5.42 6.25 -5.44
C GLU A 23 4.75 5.78 -4.16
N TRP A 24 4.00 6.69 -3.55
CA TRP A 24 3.02 6.36 -2.52
C TRP A 24 1.78 5.77 -3.17
N LEU A 25 1.24 4.72 -2.56
CA LEU A 25 0.02 4.02 -2.96
C LEU A 25 -1.01 4.16 -1.85
N ALA A 26 -2.21 4.64 -2.18
CA ALA A 26 -3.36 4.51 -1.30
C ALA A 26 -4.14 3.24 -1.63
N ILE A 27 -4.34 2.41 -0.61
CA ILE A 27 -5.00 1.12 -0.70
C ILE A 27 -6.25 1.15 0.16
N ALA A 28 -7.39 0.79 -0.42
CA ALA A 28 -8.64 0.56 0.29
C ALA A 28 -9.34 -0.65 -0.34
N ASP A 29 -9.99 -1.47 0.48
CA ASP A 29 -10.80 -2.61 0.03
C ASP A 29 -10.04 -3.52 -0.96
N LYS A 30 -8.75 -3.78 -0.65
CA LYS A 30 -7.82 -4.58 -1.49
C LYS A 30 -7.64 -4.03 -2.91
N LYS A 31 -7.63 -2.70 -3.08
CA LYS A 31 -7.39 -2.03 -4.37
C LYS A 31 -6.51 -0.80 -4.19
N ILE A 32 -5.62 -0.55 -5.13
CA ILE A 32 -4.91 0.74 -5.24
C ILE A 32 -5.88 1.76 -5.83
N ILE A 33 -6.26 2.77 -5.05
CA ILE A 33 -7.26 3.77 -5.44
C ILE A 33 -6.64 5.14 -5.80
N ALA A 34 -5.40 5.39 -5.38
CA ALA A 34 -4.60 6.55 -5.79
C ALA A 34 -3.10 6.23 -5.67
N HIS A 35 -2.27 6.95 -6.42
CA HIS A 35 -0.82 6.86 -6.34
C HIS A 35 -0.15 8.18 -6.73
N GLY A 36 1.11 8.36 -6.36
CA GLY A 36 1.88 9.57 -6.70
C GLY A 36 3.12 9.79 -5.83
N LYS A 37 3.85 10.87 -6.06
CA LYS A 37 5.15 11.11 -5.42
C LYS A 37 5.06 11.60 -3.97
N LYS A 38 3.96 12.27 -3.59
CA LYS A 38 3.76 12.86 -2.26
C LYS A 38 2.62 12.18 -1.50
N ALA A 39 2.87 11.79 -0.26
CA ALA A 39 1.94 10.98 0.53
C ALA A 39 0.63 11.71 0.84
N ASP A 40 0.70 13.00 1.15
CA ASP A 40 -0.47 13.81 1.54
C ASP A 40 -1.41 14.04 0.34
N GLU A 41 -0.86 14.32 -0.84
CA GLU A 41 -1.64 14.45 -2.08
C GLU A 41 -2.33 13.12 -2.44
N VAL A 42 -1.63 11.99 -2.29
CA VAL A 42 -2.18 10.66 -2.53
C VAL A 42 -3.32 10.34 -1.56
N TYR A 43 -3.17 10.65 -0.27
CA TYR A 43 -4.23 10.46 0.71
C TYR A 43 -5.45 11.33 0.39
N LYS A 44 -5.25 12.63 0.14
CA LYS A 44 -6.33 13.56 -0.25
C LYS A 44 -7.08 13.07 -1.49
N ALA A 45 -6.38 12.56 -2.50
CA ALA A 45 -6.99 11.99 -3.70
C ALA A 45 -7.79 10.71 -3.39
N ALA A 46 -7.26 9.85 -2.51
CA ALA A 46 -7.93 8.61 -2.09
C ALA A 46 -9.21 8.89 -1.30
N SER A 47 -9.19 9.82 -0.35
CA SER A 47 -10.36 10.18 0.47
C SER A 47 -11.53 10.74 -0.35
N LYS A 48 -11.26 11.29 -1.54
CA LYS A 48 -12.31 11.73 -2.48
C LYS A 48 -12.91 10.58 -3.30
N LYS A 49 -12.20 9.46 -3.43
CA LYS A 49 -12.58 8.31 -4.28
C LYS A 49 -13.29 7.18 -3.53
N THR A 50 -13.25 7.18 -2.20
CA THR A 50 -13.89 6.14 -1.39
C THR A 50 -14.54 6.70 -0.14
N LYS A 51 -15.65 6.08 0.29
CA LYS A 51 -16.26 6.28 1.60
C LYS A 51 -15.64 5.38 2.67
N SER A 52 -14.75 4.46 2.27
CA SER A 52 -14.08 3.55 3.20
C SER A 52 -13.20 4.32 4.17
N LYS A 53 -13.37 4.02 5.47
CA LYS A 53 -12.55 4.61 6.54
C LYS A 53 -11.18 3.94 6.69
N ASN A 54 -10.94 2.83 5.99
CA ASN A 54 -9.73 2.02 6.10
C ASN A 54 -8.82 2.22 4.88
N ILE A 55 -8.26 3.43 4.75
CA ILE A 55 -7.26 3.75 3.73
C ILE A 55 -5.87 3.51 4.33
N SER A 56 -5.06 2.69 3.69
CA SER A 56 -3.66 2.47 4.03
C SER A 56 -2.76 3.13 3.01
N LEU A 57 -1.68 3.78 3.46
CA LEU A 57 -0.63 4.29 2.58
C LEU A 57 0.57 3.34 2.63
N ALA A 58 1.08 2.98 1.46
CA ALA A 58 2.28 2.17 1.32
C ALA A 58 3.25 2.83 0.31
N LYS A 59 4.55 2.71 0.56
CA LYS A 59 5.58 3.21 -0.37
C LYS A 59 6.03 2.05 -1.26
N ALA A 60 5.82 2.17 -2.56
CA ALA A 60 6.39 1.24 -3.51
C ALA A 60 7.92 1.41 -3.53
N PRO A 61 8.68 0.30 -3.49
CA PRO A 61 10.13 0.36 -3.50
C PRO A 61 10.66 0.91 -4.83
N ASN A 62 11.83 1.56 -4.79
CA ASN A 62 12.51 2.04 -5.99
C ASN A 62 13.15 0.90 -6.81
N ALA A 63 13.57 -0.18 -6.14
CA ALA A 63 14.22 -1.36 -6.72
C ALA A 63 13.59 -2.65 -6.14
N GLN A 64 14.11 -3.84 -6.48
CA GLN A 64 13.69 -5.07 -5.79
C GLN A 64 13.97 -4.92 -4.28
N MET A 65 12.91 -4.93 -3.48
CA MET A 65 13.03 -4.88 -2.03
C MET A 65 13.49 -6.26 -1.55
N LEU A 66 14.72 -6.35 -1.05
CA LEU A 66 15.23 -7.57 -0.40
C LEU A 66 14.53 -7.75 0.94
N VAL A 67 13.78 -8.84 1.08
CA VAL A 67 13.22 -9.27 2.36
C VAL A 67 13.97 -10.52 2.79
N LEU A 68 14.75 -10.39 3.86
CA LEU A 68 15.44 -11.50 4.49
C LEU A 68 14.47 -12.17 5.49
N SER A 69 14.19 -13.45 5.28
CA SER A 69 13.32 -14.25 6.14
C SER A 69 14.09 -15.47 6.64
N PHE A 70 13.99 -15.76 7.93
CA PHE A 70 14.52 -16.98 8.55
C PHE A 70 13.38 -17.70 9.27
N ARG A 71 13.41 -19.04 9.21
CA ARG A 71 12.63 -19.92 10.08
C ARG A 71 13.63 -20.70 10.93
N LEU A 72 13.49 -20.61 12.24
CA LEU A 72 14.15 -21.50 13.20
C LEU A 72 13.34 -22.80 13.31
#